data_AF-A0A8T0FNK1-F1
#
_entry.id   AF-A0A8T0FNK1-F1
#
_cell.length_a   1.000
_cell.length_b   1.000
_cell.length_c   1.000
_cell.angle_alpha   90.00
_cell.angle_beta   90.00
_cell.angle_gamma   90.00
#
_symmetry.space_group_name_H-M   'P 1'
#
loop_
_entity.id
_entity.type
_entity.pdbx_description
1 polymer ?
#
loop_
_entity_poly.entity_id
_entity_poly.type
_entity_poly.pdbx_seq_one_letter_code
_entity_poly.pdbx_strand_id
1 'polypeptide(L)'
;MDHHCPWINNCVGELNQKYFIQFLIFVGLASLYSIIMVIISWTADCTDCKKEIVFRQHRVIHTVLLLIESILFGVFVIAIMCDQFQAILSDETAIEHLQKKGPHRPRKPKMALLSEVFGRGSPLLWIFPCQSPPRNIENLASYEV
;
A
#
# COMPACT_ATOMS: atom_id res chain seq x y z
N MET A 1 9.84 -9.48 11.42
CA MET A 1 8.48 -8.96 11.60
C MET A 1 8.65 -7.48 11.83
N ASP A 2 8.10 -6.66 10.95
CA ASP A 2 8.29 -5.20 10.99
C ASP A 2 7.34 -4.59 12.02
N HIS A 3 6.08 -5.03 12.04
CA HIS A 3 5.09 -4.67 13.06
C HIS A 3 3.87 -5.60 13.02
N HIS A 4 3.06 -5.59 14.08
CA HIS A 4 1.70 -6.16 14.04
C HIS A 4 0.73 -5.08 13.58
N CYS A 5 -0.07 -5.35 12.56
CA CYS A 5 -1.06 -4.42 12.04
C CYS A 5 -2.47 -4.93 12.39
N PRO A 6 -3.14 -4.32 13.39
CA PRO A 6 -4.47 -4.76 13.82
C PRO A 6 -5.52 -4.69 12.71
N TRP A 7 -5.34 -3.77 11.75
CA TRP A 7 -6.28 -3.50 10.66
C TRP A 7 -6.42 -4.65 9.67
N ILE A 8 -5.33 -5.41 9.45
CA ILE A 8 -5.35 -6.63 8.64
C ILE A 8 -5.38 -7.89 9.51
N ASN A 9 -5.51 -7.71 10.83
CA ASN A 9 -5.44 -8.77 11.84
C ASN A 9 -4.24 -9.71 11.61
N ASN A 10 -3.09 -9.15 11.25
CA ASN A 10 -1.91 -9.93 10.86
C ASN A 10 -0.62 -9.14 11.10
N CYS A 11 0.48 -9.87 11.21
CA CYS A 11 1.82 -9.30 11.25
C CYS A 11 2.27 -8.91 9.85
N VAL A 12 2.96 -7.78 9.71
CA VAL A 12 3.59 -7.34 8.47
C VAL A 12 5.10 -7.61 8.58
N GLY A 13 5.69 -8.18 7.53
CA GLY A 13 7.13 -8.46 7.43
C GLY A 13 7.52 -8.91 6.03
N GLU A 14 8.77 -9.35 5.86
CA GLU A 14 9.38 -9.66 4.55
C GLU A 14 8.51 -10.50 3.60
N LEU A 15 7.78 -11.50 4.11
CA LEU A 15 6.98 -12.41 3.29
C LEU A 15 5.64 -11.82 2.79
N ASN A 16 5.15 -10.73 3.40
CA ASN A 16 3.88 -10.10 3.02
C ASN A 16 3.96 -8.58 2.84
N GLN A 17 5.14 -7.98 2.97
CA GLN A 17 5.38 -6.55 2.80
C GLN A 17 4.94 -6.05 1.41
N LYS A 18 5.20 -6.83 0.35
CA LYS A 18 4.72 -6.56 -1.01
C LYS A 18 3.21 -6.36 -1.04
N TYR A 19 2.47 -7.31 -0.47
CA TYR A 19 1.00 -7.29 -0.46
C TYR A 19 0.45 -6.17 0.41
N PHE A 20 1.13 -5.86 1.52
CA PHE A 20 0.75 -4.73 2.38
C PHE A 20 0.89 -3.40 1.65
N ILE A 21 1.99 -3.18 0.91
CA ILE A 21 2.16 -1.95 0.11
C ILE A 21 1.14 -1.87 -1.02
N GLN A 22 0.88 -2.99 -1.72
CA GLN A 22 -0.17 -3.06 -2.74
C GLN A 22 -1.55 -2.70 -2.14
N PHE A 23 -1.88 -3.24 -0.97
CA PHE A 23 -3.10 -2.88 -0.25
C PHE A 23 -3.20 -1.37 0.01
N LEU A 24 -2.13 -0.74 0.52
CA LEU A 24 -2.11 0.70 0.76
C LEU A 24 -2.29 1.51 -0.54
N ILE A 25 -1.69 1.07 -1.66
CA ILE A 25 -1.86 1.71 -2.98
C ILE A 25 -3.33 1.65 -3.40
N PHE A 26 -3.95 0.46 -3.34
CA PHE A 26 -5.33 0.28 -3.79
C PHE A 26 -6.33 1.04 -2.92
N VAL A 27 -6.15 1.10 -1.60
CA VAL A 27 -7.00 1.93 -0.72
C VAL A 27 -6.83 3.41 -1.01
N GLY A 28 -5.59 3.87 -1.27
CA GLY A 28 -5.33 5.25 -1.68
C GLY A 28 -6.00 5.60 -3.01
N LEU A 29 -5.93 4.71 -4.01
CA LEU A 29 -6.61 4.86 -5.29
C LEU A 29 -8.13 4.86 -5.15
N ALA A 30 -8.70 4.00 -4.31
CA ALA A 30 -10.13 3.98 -4.02
C ALA A 30 -10.62 5.28 -3.35
N SER A 31 -9.80 5.83 -2.44
CA SER A 31 -10.06 7.12 -1.78
C SER A 31 -10.03 8.27 -2.80
N LEU A 32 -9.02 8.30 -3.67
CA LEU A 32 -8.92 9.29 -4.74
C LEU A 32 -10.09 9.18 -5.74
N TYR A 33 -10.42 7.96 -6.16
CA TYR A 33 -11.55 7.70 -7.05
C TYR A 33 -12.87 8.22 -6.46
N SER A 34 -13.11 7.96 -5.17
CA SER A 34 -14.30 8.43 -4.47
C SER A 34 -14.37 9.96 -4.43
N ILE A 35 -13.26 10.66 -4.18
CA ILE A 35 -13.19 12.13 -4.24
C ILE A 35 -13.51 12.64 -5.65
N ILE A 36 -12.96 12.01 -6.69
CA ILE A 36 -13.23 12.37 -8.10
C ILE A 36 -14.72 12.19 -8.41
N MET A 37 -15.32 11.07 -8.00
CA MET A 37 -16.74 10.81 -8.20
C MET A 37 -17.63 11.82 -7.48
N VAL A 38 -17.24 12.27 -6.28
CA VAL A 38 -17.93 13.37 -5.58
C VAL A 38 -17.82 14.65 -6.41
N ILE A 39 -16.63 15.05 -6.84
CA ILE A 39 -16.44 16.27 -7.65
C ILE A 39 -17.33 16.23 -8.90
N ILE A 40 -17.28 15.13 -9.67
CA ILE A 40 -18.11 14.95 -10.87
C ILE A 40 -19.60 15.04 -10.54
N SER A 41 -20.05 14.42 -9.43
CA SER A 41 -21.46 14.46 -9.02
C SER A 41 -21.97 15.88 -8.71
N TRP A 42 -21.08 16.82 -8.39
CA TRP A 42 -21.44 18.21 -8.05
C TRP A 42 -21.17 19.20 -9.19
N THR A 43 -20.26 18.89 -10.12
CA THR A 43 -19.90 19.79 -11.23
C THR A 43 -20.52 19.40 -12.56
N ALA A 44 -20.83 18.11 -12.78
CA ALA A 44 -21.48 17.68 -14.01
C ALA A 44 -22.97 18.04 -13.97
N ASP A 45 -23.41 18.83 -14.95
CA ASP A 45 -24.83 19.11 -15.14
C ASP A 45 -25.58 17.82 -15.44
N CYS A 46 -26.57 17.52 -14.60
CA CYS A 46 -27.42 16.36 -14.77
C CYS A 46 -28.77 16.78 -15.33
N THR A 47 -28.98 16.56 -16.62
CA THR A 47 -30.23 16.89 -17.32
C THR A 47 -31.40 15.99 -16.89
N ASP A 48 -31.13 14.72 -16.59
CA ASP A 48 -32.16 13.70 -16.28
C ASP A 48 -32.28 13.37 -14.78
N CYS A 49 -31.66 14.15 -13.90
CA CYS A 49 -31.73 13.88 -12.46
C CYS A 49 -33.10 14.24 -11.89
N LYS A 50 -33.73 13.26 -11.20
CA LYS A 50 -34.93 13.49 -10.40
C LYS A 50 -34.64 14.54 -9.33
N LYS A 51 -35.34 15.67 -9.40
CA LYS A 51 -35.21 16.80 -8.46
C LYS A 51 -36.01 16.63 -7.17
N GLU A 52 -36.56 15.45 -6.90
CA GLU A 52 -37.32 15.23 -5.67
C GLU A 52 -36.43 15.40 -4.44
N ILE A 53 -37.01 15.98 -3.39
CA ILE A 53 -36.31 16.39 -2.17
C ILE A 53 -35.59 15.19 -1.53
N VAL A 54 -36.22 14.01 -1.54
CA VAL A 54 -35.68 12.77 -0.98
C VAL A 54 -34.40 12.35 -1.71
N PHE A 55 -34.40 12.28 -3.04
CA PHE A 55 -33.21 11.93 -3.83
C PHE A 55 -32.06 12.94 -3.63
N ARG A 56 -32.39 14.24 -3.52
CA ARG A 56 -31.39 15.28 -3.22
C ARG A 56 -30.76 15.08 -1.84
N GLN A 57 -31.57 14.79 -0.81
CA GLN A 57 -31.08 14.54 0.54
C GLN A 57 -30.17 13.31 0.59
N HIS A 58 -30.58 12.19 -0.02
CA HIS A 58 -29.74 10.99 -0.09
C HIS A 58 -28.40 11.26 -0.79
N ARG A 59 -28.40 11.97 -1.92
CA ARG A 59 -27.16 12.35 -2.62
C ARG A 59 -26.22 13.16 -1.72
N VAL A 60 -26.75 14.18 -1.04
CA VAL A 60 -25.94 15.02 -0.13
C VAL A 60 -25.35 14.18 1.01
N ILE A 61 -26.16 13.32 1.64
CA ILE A 61 -25.69 12.46 2.73
C ILE A 61 -24.59 11.51 2.26
N HIS A 62 -24.83 10.77 1.16
CA HIS A 62 -23.84 9.82 0.63
C HIS A 62 -22.53 10.51 0.21
N THR A 63 -22.61 11.67 -0.46
CA THR A 63 -21.41 12.40 -0.88
C THR A 63 -20.62 12.96 0.30
N VAL A 64 -21.29 13.44 1.36
CA VAL A 64 -20.62 13.90 2.59
C VAL A 64 -19.93 12.75 3.31
N LEU A 65 -20.60 11.62 3.50
CA LEU A 65 -20.02 10.45 4.15
C LEU A 65 -18.81 9.92 3.38
N LEU A 66 -18.95 9.74 2.06
CA LEU A 66 -17.86 9.29 1.19
C LEU A 66 -16.67 10.26 1.21
N LEU A 67 -16.91 11.57 1.26
CA LEU A 67 -15.83 12.55 1.31
C LEU A 67 -15.04 12.46 2.62
N ILE A 68 -15.74 12.37 3.76
CA ILE A 68 -15.09 12.24 5.07
C ILE A 68 -14.28 10.93 5.14
N GLU A 69 -14.88 9.82 4.73
CA GLU A 69 -14.22 8.51 4.68
C GLU A 69 -12.97 8.55 3.81
N SER A 70 -13.08 9.09 2.59
CA SER A 70 -11.98 9.13 1.63
C SER A 70 -10.82 10.01 2.09
N ILE A 71 -11.10 11.13 2.75
CA ILE A 71 -10.04 11.99 3.31
C ILE A 71 -9.35 11.30 4.48
N LEU A 72 -10.13 10.72 5.41
CA LEU A 72 -9.60 10.05 6.59
C LEU A 72 -8.71 8.86 6.21
N PHE A 73 -9.22 7.95 5.38
CA PHE A 73 -8.45 6.80 4.92
C PHE A 73 -7.32 7.23 3.98
N GLY A 74 -7.55 8.20 3.10
CA GLY A 74 -6.53 8.72 2.18
C GLY A 74 -5.30 9.27 2.91
N VAL A 75 -5.49 10.15 3.90
CA VAL A 75 -4.38 10.69 4.70
C VAL A 75 -3.69 9.58 5.48
N PHE A 76 -4.45 8.68 6.11
CA PHE A 76 -3.92 7.57 6.89
C PHE A 76 -3.04 6.64 6.04
N VAL A 77 -3.52 6.20 4.88
CA VAL A 77 -2.72 5.31 4.02
C VAL A 77 -1.52 6.01 3.41
N ILE A 78 -1.60 7.31 3.10
CA ILE A 78 -0.44 8.08 2.62
C ILE A 78 0.65 8.14 3.70
N ALA A 79 0.29 8.42 4.95
CA ALA A 79 1.26 8.46 6.05
C ALA A 79 1.96 7.11 6.22
N ILE A 80 1.20 6.01 6.30
CA ILE A 80 1.77 4.67 6.42
C ILE A 80 2.60 4.32 5.18
N MET A 81 2.14 4.68 3.98
CA MET A 81 2.88 4.45 2.74
C MET A 81 4.24 5.11 2.76
N CYS A 82 4.31 6.38 3.20
CA CYS A 82 5.57 7.10 3.37
C CYS A 82 6.51 6.39 4.35
N ASP A 83 5.99 5.88 5.47
CA ASP A 83 6.80 5.14 6.43
C ASP A 83 7.32 3.81 5.86
N GLN A 84 6.47 3.05 5.15
CA GLN A 84 6.88 1.79 4.52
C GLN A 84 7.94 2.00 3.42
N PHE A 85 7.78 3.02 2.57
CA PHE A 85 8.79 3.32 1.56
C PHE A 85 10.08 3.82 2.18
N GLN A 86 10.02 4.64 3.24
CA GLN A 86 11.22 5.07 3.95
C GLN A 86 11.97 3.89 4.58
N ALA A 87 11.23 2.92 5.16
CA ALA A 87 11.82 1.70 5.71
C ALA A 87 12.53 0.88 4.61
N ILE A 88 11.90 0.69 3.45
CA ILE A 88 12.51 -0.05 2.33
C ILE A 88 13.73 0.67 1.76
N LEU A 89 13.62 1.98 1.55
CA LEU A 89 14.68 2.75 0.90
C LEU A 89 15.88 3.03 1.81
N SER A 90 15.69 2.93 3.12
CA SER A 90 16.74 3.16 4.10
C SER A 90 17.52 1.90 4.47
N ASP A 91 17.03 0.68 4.16
CA ASP A 91 17.64 -0.65 4.44
C ASP A 91 18.13 -0.91 5.89
N GLU A 92 18.15 0.08 6.79
CA GLU A 92 18.89 0.01 8.07
C GLU A 92 18.06 -0.33 9.34
N THR A 93 16.73 -0.20 9.38
CA THR A 93 16.09 0.17 10.67
C THR A 93 15.42 -0.91 11.53
N ALA A 94 15.83 -2.18 11.46
CA ALA A 94 15.43 -3.13 12.53
C ALA A 94 16.55 -4.08 12.95
N ILE A 95 17.28 -4.65 11.99
CA ILE A 95 18.34 -5.61 12.29
C ILE A 95 19.67 -4.91 12.59
N GLU A 96 20.00 -3.79 11.96
CA GLU A 96 21.28 -3.12 12.16
C GLU A 96 21.36 -2.39 13.52
N HIS A 97 20.23 -1.84 14.00
CA HIS A 97 20.15 -1.25 15.34
C HIS A 97 20.24 -2.31 16.46
N LEU A 98 19.72 -3.52 16.22
CA LEU A 98 19.76 -4.64 17.18
C LEU A 98 21.07 -5.44 17.12
N GLN A 99 21.72 -5.55 15.95
CA GLN A 99 22.86 -6.44 15.78
C GLN A 99 24.21 -5.85 16.16
N LYS A 100 24.37 -4.52 16.34
CA LYS A 100 25.68 -3.88 16.61
C LYS A 100 26.82 -4.39 15.71
N LYS A 101 26.50 -4.92 14.52
CA LYS A 101 27.50 -5.40 13.57
C LYS A 101 27.96 -4.18 12.78
N GLY A 102 29.26 -3.91 12.85
CA GLY A 102 29.90 -2.72 12.29
C GLY A 102 29.74 -2.57 10.75
N PRO A 103 30.40 -1.55 10.17
CA PRO A 103 30.01 -0.84 8.93
C PRO A 103 30.37 -1.60 7.64
N HIS A 104 30.14 -2.91 7.57
CA HIS A 104 30.77 -3.77 6.57
C HIS A 104 29.88 -4.18 5.39
N ARG A 105 28.71 -3.56 5.20
CA ARG A 105 27.88 -3.82 4.02
C ARG A 105 27.90 -2.61 3.06
N PRO A 106 28.28 -2.78 1.78
CA PRO A 106 28.21 -1.71 0.82
C PRO A 106 26.74 -1.30 0.61
N ARG A 107 26.49 0.01 0.54
CA ARG A 107 25.17 0.59 0.23
C ARG A 107 24.61 -0.04 -1.05
N LYS A 108 23.46 -0.69 -0.95
CA LYS A 108 22.73 -1.19 -2.11
C LYS A 108 22.03 -0.02 -2.83
N PRO A 109 21.93 -0.04 -4.17
CA PRO A 109 21.14 0.94 -4.89
C PRO A 109 19.65 0.77 -4.56
N LYS A 110 18.90 1.88 -4.49
CA LYS A 110 17.46 1.90 -4.15
C LYS A 110 16.62 0.93 -4.99
N MET A 111 16.95 0.77 -6.27
CA MET A 111 16.24 -0.17 -7.13
C MET A 111 16.49 -1.63 -6.77
N ALA A 112 17.67 -1.98 -6.25
CA ALA A 112 17.92 -3.32 -5.76
C ALA A 112 17.05 -3.59 -4.51
N LEU A 113 16.94 -2.63 -3.60
CA LEU A 113 16.08 -2.72 -2.40
C LEU A 113 14.61 -2.94 -2.77
N LEU A 114 14.10 -2.12 -3.71
CA LEU A 114 12.73 -2.30 -4.21
C LEU A 114 12.55 -3.65 -4.92
N SER A 115 13.53 -4.11 -5.70
CA SER A 115 13.46 -5.42 -6.35
C SER A 115 13.50 -6.60 -5.36
N GLU A 116 14.08 -6.41 -4.17
CA GLU A 116 14.05 -7.42 -3.10
C GLU A 116 12.63 -7.59 -2.53
N VAL A 117 11.85 -6.51 -2.43
CA VAL A 117 10.47 -6.55 -1.93
C VAL A 117 9.46 -6.93 -3.01
N PHE A 118 9.52 -6.27 -4.17
CA PHE A 118 8.51 -6.43 -5.23
C PHE A 118 8.82 -7.55 -6.21
N GLY A 119 10.09 -8.01 -6.26
CA GLY A 119 10.59 -9.05 -7.14
C GLY A 119 11.54 -8.53 -8.22
N ARG A 120 12.39 -9.42 -8.73
CA ARG A 120 13.40 -9.12 -9.78
C ARG A 120 12.84 -9.01 -11.20
N GLY A 121 11.54 -9.20 -11.39
CA GLY A 121 10.87 -9.09 -12.69
C GLY A 121 10.71 -7.64 -13.16
N SER A 122 10.00 -7.45 -14.28
CA SER A 122 9.66 -6.11 -14.78
C SER A 122 8.94 -5.28 -13.70
N PRO A 123 9.27 -3.99 -13.52
CA PRO A 123 8.57 -3.11 -12.58
C PRO A 123 7.06 -3.02 -12.79
N LEU A 124 6.56 -3.27 -14.01
CA LEU A 124 5.13 -3.31 -14.30
C LEU A 124 4.41 -4.44 -13.55
N LEU A 125 5.11 -5.54 -13.29
CA LEU A 125 4.58 -6.70 -12.56
C LEU A 125 4.51 -6.44 -11.04
N TRP A 126 5.09 -5.35 -10.55
CA TRP A 126 5.10 -5.01 -9.12
C TRP A 126 3.73 -4.58 -8.62
N ILE A 127 2.87 -4.08 -9.51
CA ILE A 127 1.49 -3.68 -9.19
C ILE A 127 0.59 -4.90 -9.03
N PHE A 128 0.86 -5.99 -9.77
CA PHE A 128 0.03 -7.17 -9.71
C PHE A 128 0.33 -8.02 -8.46
N PRO A 129 -0.70 -8.60 -7.81
CA PRO A 129 -0.54 -9.46 -6.63
C PRO A 129 -0.04 -10.87 -7.01
N CYS A 130 0.84 -10.97 -8.01
CA CYS A 130 1.47 -12.23 -8.38
C CYS A 130 2.65 -12.50 -7.44
N GLN A 131 2.81 -13.77 -7.04
CA GLN A 131 3.97 -14.20 -6.28
C GLN A 131 5.22 -13.99 -7.14
N SER A 132 6.15 -13.18 -6.65
CA SER A 132 7.50 -13.18 -7.18
C SER A 132 8.13 -14.51 -6.75
N PRO A 133 8.83 -15.25 -7.64
CA PRO A 133 9.38 -16.56 -7.29
C PRO A 133 10.24 -16.45 -6.03
N PRO A 134 10.10 -17.40 -5.08
CA PRO A 134 10.73 -17.31 -3.76
C PRO A 134 12.26 -17.24 -3.86
N ARG A 135 12.84 -16.51 -2.90
CA ARG A 135 14.26 -16.12 -2.83
C ARG A 135 15.24 -17.31 -2.78
N ASN A 136 14.78 -18.52 -2.47
CA ASN A 136 15.59 -19.71 -2.26
C ASN A 136 14.77 -21.00 -2.46
N ILE A 137 14.81 -21.59 -3.65
CA ILE A 137 14.60 -23.05 -3.77
C ILE A 137 15.93 -23.78 -3.51
N GLU A 138 17.08 -23.12 -3.74
CA GLU A 138 18.41 -23.71 -3.54
C GLU A 138 18.75 -24.01 -2.06
N ASN A 139 18.18 -23.27 -1.09
CA ASN A 139 18.42 -23.53 0.33
C ASN A 139 17.38 -24.43 1.01
N LEU A 140 16.32 -24.87 0.31
CA LEU A 140 15.44 -25.94 0.84
C LEU A 140 15.94 -27.33 0.43
N ALA A 141 16.64 -27.44 -0.70
CA ALA A 141 17.30 -28.69 -1.11
C ALA A 141 18.48 -29.09 -0.21
N SER A 142 18.99 -28.19 0.64
CA SER A 142 20.08 -28.45 1.58
C SER A 142 19.62 -28.87 2.99
N TYR A 143 18.31 -28.94 3.24
CA TYR A 143 17.73 -29.46 4.49
C TYR A 143 17.05 -30.84 4.31
N GLU A 144 17.07 -31.42 3.11
CA GLU A 144 16.58 -32.77 2.82
C GLU A 144 17.69 -33.83 2.69
N VAL A 145 18.85 -33.61 3.32
CA VAL A 145 19.91 -34.63 3.46
C VAL A 145 20.29 -34.80 4.93
#